data_AF-A0A7C2PJ38-F1
#
_entry.id   AF-A0A7C2PJ38-F1
#
_cell.length_a   1.000
_cell.length_b   1.000
_cell.length_c   1.000
_cell.angle_alpha   90.00
_cell.angle_beta   90.00
_cell.angle_gamma   90.00
#
_symmetry.space_group_name_H-M   'P 1'
#
loop_
_entity.id
_entity.type
_entity.pdbx_description
1 polymer ?
#
loop_
_entity_poly.entity_id
_entity_poly.type
_entity_poly.pdbx_seq_one_letter_code
_entity_poly.pdbx_strand_id
1 'polypeptide(L)' 'METIIALASSLGLATATGLNAYLPLLTVSVLSRLGLIQLGEPFDLLSHPITMIVLVILAIVDFIGDKVPAVDSV' A
#
# COMPACT_ATOMS: atom_id res chain seq x y z
N MET A 1 -3.41 18.44 -14.73
CA MET A 1 -4.56 18.36 -13.80
C MET A 1 -5.23 16.99 -13.86
N GLU A 2 -5.49 16.47 -15.07
CA GLU A 2 -6.11 15.15 -15.29
C GLU A 2 -5.39 13.98 -14.58
N THR A 3 -4.05 13.93 -14.62
CA THR A 3 -3.26 12.87 -13.98
C THR A 3 -3.39 12.85 -12.46
N ILE A 4 -3.50 14.02 -11.83
CA ILE A 4 -3.66 14.13 -10.37
C ILE A 4 -5.04 13.60 -9.97
N ILE A 5 -6.07 13.93 -10.75
CA ILE A 5 -7.43 13.42 -10.54
C ILE A 5 -7.45 11.90 -10.75
N ALA A 6 -6.81 11.37 -11.80
CA ALA A 6 -6.72 9.93 -12.02
C ALA A 6 -5.99 9.18 -10.89
N LEU A 7 -4.91 9.76 -10.34
CA LEU A 7 -4.20 9.19 -9.19
C LEU A 7 -5.05 9.26 -7.91
N ALA A 8 -5.68 10.40 -7.62
CA ALA A 8 -6.56 10.55 -6.47
C ALA A 8 -7.79 9.65 -6.56
N SER A 9 -8.38 9.50 -7.75
CA SER A 9 -9.50 8.59 -8.01
C SER A 9 -9.08 7.13 -7.89
N SER A 10 -7.92 6.72 -8.40
CA SER A 10 -7.44 5.34 -8.23
C SER A 10 -7.09 5.01 -6.78
N LEU A 11 -6.51 5.95 -6.02
CA LEU A 11 -6.35 5.82 -4.57
C LEU A 11 -7.70 5.72 -3.85
N GLY A 12 -8.64 6.61 -4.17
CA GLY A 12 -9.98 6.61 -3.59
C GLY A 12 -10.74 5.33 -3.91
N LEU A 13 -10.61 4.81 -5.12
CA LEU A 13 -11.22 3.55 -5.54
C LEU A 13 -10.61 2.35 -4.80
N ALA A 14 -9.28 2.33 -4.61
CA ALA A 14 -8.63 1.31 -3.78
C ALA A 14 -9.21 1.32 -2.36
N THR A 15 -9.30 2.49 -1.71
CA THR A 15 -9.91 2.59 -0.38
C THR A 15 -11.38 2.19 -0.35
N ALA A 16 -12.16 2.50 -1.39
CA ALA A 16 -13.59 2.17 -1.48
C ALA A 16 -13.84 0.67 -1.74
N THR A 17 -12.89 -0.04 -2.34
CA THR A 17 -12.95 -1.50 -2.52
C THR A 17 -12.60 -2.31 -1.27
N GLY A 18 -12.33 -1.64 -0.13
CA GLY A 18 -11.90 -2.29 1.11
C GLY A 18 -10.40 -2.61 1.16
N LEU A 19 -9.62 -2.14 0.19
CA LEU A 19 -8.17 -2.34 0.16
C LEU A 19 -7.52 -1.40 1.19
N ASN A 20 -6.99 -1.98 2.27
CA ASN A 20 -6.27 -1.26 3.32
C ASN A 20 -5.03 -0.52 2.77
N ALA A 21 -4.69 0.63 3.36
CA ALA A 21 -3.59 1.49 2.95
C ALA A 21 -2.22 0.79 2.81
N TYR A 22 -2.00 -0.33 3.51
CA TYR A 22 -0.75 -1.09 3.40
C TYR A 22 -0.52 -1.70 2.01
N LEU A 23 -1.57 -2.16 1.32
CA LEU A 23 -1.47 -2.78 0.00
C LEU A 23 -1.09 -1.79 -1.12
N PRO A 24 -1.70 -0.59 -1.21
CA PRO A 24 -1.23 0.47 -2.08
C PRO A 24 0.22 0.89 -1.80
N LEU A 25 0.61 1.05 -0.52
CA LEU A 25 1.98 1.42 -0.15
C LEU A 25 2.99 0.33 -0.53
N LEU A 26 2.66 -0.95 -0.32
CA LEU A 26 3.48 -2.07 -0.74
C LEU A 26 3.64 -2.12 -2.27
N THR A 27 2.58 -1.82 -3.02
CA THR A 27 2.64 -1.73 -4.48
C THR A 27 3.61 -0.65 -4.92
N VAL A 28 3.57 0.53 -4.29
CA VAL A 28 4.52 1.63 -4.53
C VAL A 28 5.95 1.20 -4.19
N SER A 29 6.19 0.56 -3.04
CA SER A 29 7.51 0.02 -2.66
C SER A 29 8.06 -0.97 -3.70
N VAL A 30 7.21 -1.88 -4.21
CA VAL A 30 7.62 -2.87 -5.23
C VAL A 30 7.92 -2.18 -6.56
N LEU A 31 7.09 -1.24 -7.00
CA LEU A 31 7.34 -0.46 -8.22
C LEU A 31 8.66 0.33 -8.13
N SER A 32 8.96 0.86 -6.96
CA SER A 32 10.25 1.52 -6.69
C SER A 32 11.42 0.54 -6.78
N ARG A 33 11.29 -0.65 -6.18
CA ARG A 33 12.31 -1.72 -6.23
C ARG A 33 12.60 -2.18 -7.67
N LEU A 34 11.57 -2.18 -8.52
CA LEU A 34 11.69 -2.51 -9.94
C LEU A 34 12.29 -1.36 -10.79
N GLY A 35 12.59 -0.22 -10.18
CA GLY A 35 13.13 0.96 -10.86
C GLY A 35 12.13 1.68 -11.76
N LEU A 36 10.84 1.36 -11.65
CA LEU A 36 9.78 1.95 -12.46
C LEU A 36 9.38 3.34 -11.96
N ILE A 37 9.58 3.61 -10.67
CA ILE A 37 9.32 4.89 -10.03
C ILE A 37 10.47 5.27 -9.09
N GLN A 38 10.82 6.55 -9.04
CA GLN A 38 11.75 7.11 -8.06
C GLN A 38 10.96 7.81 -6.96
N LEU A 39 11.26 7.46 -5.71
CA LEU A 39 10.61 8.07 -4.55
C LEU A 39 11.51 9.19 -4.03
N GLY A 40 10.95 10.40 -3.95
CA GLY A 40 11.59 11.51 -3.27
C GLY A 40 11.39 11.42 -1.76
N GLU A 41 12.21 12.16 -1.01
CA GLU A 41 12.03 12.31 0.44
C GLU A 41 10.65 12.90 0.77
N PRO A 42 9.92 12.41 1.80
CA PRO A 42 10.29 11.39 2.78
C PRO A 42 9.93 9.94 2.37
N PHE A 43 9.37 9.76 1.17
CA PHE A 43 8.91 8.45 0.71
C PHE A 43 10.04 7.51 0.31
N ASP A 44 11.29 7.99 0.20
CA ASP A 44 12.45 7.14 -0.06
C ASP A 44 12.60 5.99 0.96
N LEU A 45 12.08 6.16 2.18
CA LEU A 45 12.01 5.09 3.19
C LEU A 45 11.23 3.85 2.70
N LEU A 46 10.25 4.01 1.79
CA LEU A 46 9.50 2.88 1.21
C LEU A 46 10.37 2.03 0.27
N SER A 47 11.44 2.60 -0.27
CA SER A 47 12.44 1.89 -1.07
C SER A 47 13.36 1.03 -0.20
N HIS A 48 13.42 1.30 1.11
CA HIS A 48 14.30 0.60 2.03
C HIS A 48 13.81 -0.86 2.25
N PRO A 49 14.71 -1.87 2.16
CA PRO A 49 14.32 -3.28 2.23
C PRO A 49 13.58 -3.66 3.52
N ILE A 50 13.93 -3.02 4.64
CA ILE A 50 13.25 -3.23 5.93
C ILE A 50 11.80 -2.73 5.89
N THR A 51 11.55 -1.53 5.37
CA THR A 51 10.19 -0.97 5.25
C THR A 51 9.31 -1.84 4.38
N MET A 52 9.87 -2.35 3.27
CA MET A 52 9.15 -3.26 2.38
C MET A 52 8.75 -4.56 3.09
N ILE A 53 9.65 -5.16 3.88
CA ILE A 53 9.33 -6.36 4.69
C ILE A 53 8.23 -6.06 5.71
N VAL A 54 8.32 -4.92 6.41
CA VAL A 54 7.29 -4.48 7.37
C VAL A 54 5.94 -4.30 6.66
N LEU A 55 5.92 -3.65 5.50
CA LEU A 55 4.70 -3.48 4.69
C LEU A 55 4.12 -4.82 4.22
N VAL A 56 4.96 -5.78 3.84
CA VAL A 56 4.50 -7.14 3.50
C VAL A 56 3.85 -7.82 4.71
N ILE A 57 4.48 -7.75 5.88
CA ILE A 57 3.94 -8.35 7.10
C ILE A 57 2.61 -7.69 7.47
N LEU A 58 2.55 -6.35 7.48
CA LEU A 58 1.33 -5.61 7.77
C LEU A 58 0.23 -5.95 6.77
N ALA A 59 0.52 -5.97 5.47
CA ALA A 59 -0.45 -6.34 4.45
C ALA A 59 -0.97 -7.77 4.61
N ILE A 60 -0.11 -8.72 5.01
CA ILE A 60 -0.52 -10.11 5.29
C ILE A 60 -1.40 -10.18 6.54
N VAL A 61 -0.98 -9.54 7.64
CA VAL A 61 -1.75 -9.52 8.89
C VAL A 61 -3.12 -8.89 8.67
N ASP A 62 -3.17 -7.79 7.92
CA ASP A 62 -4.39 -7.06 7.61
C ASP A 62 -5.32 -7.87 6.70
N PHE A 63 -4.78 -8.47 5.63
CA PHE A 63 -5.54 -9.37 4.74
C PHE A 63 -6.08 -10.60 5.47
N ILE A 64 -5.31 -11.16 6.41
CA ILE A 64 -5.76 -12.28 7.25
C ILE A 64 -6.79 -11.79 8.27
N GLY A 65 -6.59 -10.62 8.88
CA GLY A 65 -7.53 -10.01 9.82
C GLY A 65 -8.92 -9.82 9.21
N ASP A 66 -8.99 -9.22 8.03
CA ASP A 66 -10.22 -9.02 7.24
C ASP A 66 -10.93 -10.34 6.88
N LYS A 67 -10.19 -11.45 6.87
CA LYS A 67 -10.69 -12.78 6.49
C LYS A 67 -11.00 -13.68 7.68
N VAL A 68 -10.53 -13.34 8.89
CA VAL A 68 -10.70 -14.13 10.11
C VAL A 68 -11.74 -13.43 10.98
N PRO A 69 -13.02 -13.89 10.96
CA PRO A 69 -14.12 -13.24 11.68
C PRO A 69 -13.93 -13.19 13.21
N ALA A 70 -12.96 -13.91 13.77
CA ALA A 70 -12.60 -13.83 15.19
C ALA A 70 -11.73 -12.61 15.55
N VAL A 71 -11.08 -11.97 14.56
CA VAL A 71 -10.31 -10.73 14.73
C VAL A 71 -11.16 -9.54 14.31
N ASP A 72 -12.00 -9.72 13.29
CA ASP A 72 -13.05 -8.78 12.87
C ASP A 72 -14.33 -8.99 13.70
N SER A 73 -14.23 -8.72 15.01
CA SER A 73 -15.36 -8.76 15.94
C SER A 73 -15.31 -7.52 16.85
N VAL A 74 -15.71 -6.35 16.35
CA VAL A 74 -16.99 -5.64 16.60
C VAL A 74 -17.13 -4.44 15.64
#